data_AF-O95323-F1
#
_entry.id   AF-O95323-F1
#
_cell.length_a   1.000
_cell.length_b   1.000
_cell.length_c   1.000
_cell.angle_alpha   90.00
_cell.angle_beta   90.00
_cell.angle_gamma   90.00
#
_symmetry.space_group_name_H-M   'P 1'
#
loop_
_entity.id
_entity.type
_entity.pdbx_description
1 polymer ?
#
loop_
_entity_poly.entity_id
_entity_poly.type
_entity_poly.pdbx_seq_one_letter_code
_entity_poly.pdbx_strand_id
1 'polypeptide(L)'
;GTRLLSRTVEVDFVDINVGCPIDLVYKKGGGCALMNRSTKFQQIVRGMNQVLDVPLTVKIRTGVQERVNLAHRLLPELRDWGVALVTLHGRSREQRYTKLADWQYIEECVQAASPMPLFGNGDILSFEDANRAMQTGVTGIMIARGALLKPWLFTEIKEQRHWDISSSERLDILRDFTNYGLEHWGSDTQGVEKTRRFLLEWLSFLCRYVPVGLLERLPQRIN
;
A
#
# COMPACT_ATOMS: atom_id res chain seq x y z
N GLY A 1 22.04 4.46 -8.70
CA GLY A 1 20.89 4.41 -7.78
C GLY A 1 21.03 3.26 -6.81
N THR A 2 20.66 2.05 -7.22
CA THR A 2 20.67 0.85 -6.37
C THR A 2 22.03 0.47 -5.77
N ARG A 3 23.13 0.57 -6.55
CA ARG A 3 24.49 0.32 -6.02
C ARG A 3 24.95 1.33 -4.96
N LEU A 4 24.36 2.53 -4.93
CA LEU A 4 24.62 3.50 -3.86
C LEU A 4 23.88 3.06 -2.60
N LEU A 5 22.59 2.73 -2.73
CA LEU A 5 21.76 2.26 -1.63
C LEU A 5 22.39 1.07 -0.89
N SER A 6 22.82 0.03 -1.61
CA SER A 6 23.42 -1.16 -0.98
C SER A 6 24.73 -0.89 -0.25
N ARG A 7 25.42 0.22 -0.56
CA ARG A 7 26.69 0.58 0.07
C ARG A 7 26.56 1.58 1.21
N THR A 8 25.45 2.31 1.27
CA THR A 8 25.28 3.44 2.22
C THR A 8 24.16 3.23 3.23
N VAL A 9 23.26 2.28 2.99
CA VAL A 9 22.09 2.04 3.84
C VAL A 9 21.85 0.54 3.96
N GLU A 10 21.61 0.07 5.17
CA GLU A 10 21.11 -1.28 5.42
C GLU A 10 19.59 -1.29 5.27
N VAL A 11 19.06 -2.17 4.42
CA VAL A 11 17.62 -2.32 4.14
C VAL A 11 17.29 -3.80 4.01
N ASP A 12 16.10 -4.23 4.45
CA ASP A 12 15.69 -5.64 4.35
C ASP A 12 15.26 -6.06 2.94
N PHE A 13 14.78 -5.11 2.14
CA PHE A 13 14.33 -5.31 0.75
C PHE A 13 14.28 -3.97 -0.01
N VAL A 14 14.10 -4.05 -1.33
CA VAL A 14 13.86 -2.88 -2.18
C VAL A 14 12.56 -3.09 -2.96
N ASP A 15 11.66 -2.10 -2.96
CA ASP A 15 10.40 -2.15 -3.72
C ASP A 15 10.42 -1.22 -4.94
N ILE A 16 9.94 -1.70 -6.09
CA ILE A 16 9.71 -0.88 -7.28
C ILE A 16 8.24 -0.44 -7.32
N ASN A 17 8.01 0.87 -7.24
CA ASN A 17 6.68 1.44 -7.42
C ASN A 17 6.27 1.46 -8.91
N VAL A 18 5.38 0.53 -9.26
CA VAL A 18 4.71 0.43 -10.58
C VAL A 18 3.19 0.64 -10.44
N GLY A 19 2.76 1.19 -9.29
CA GLY A 19 1.35 1.41 -8.94
C GLY A 19 0.91 2.89 -8.88
N CYS A 20 1.85 3.84 -8.95
CA CYS A 20 1.56 5.26 -8.85
C CYS A 20 0.73 5.76 -10.05
N PRO A 21 -0.49 6.32 -9.83
CA PRO A 21 -1.34 6.79 -10.90
C PRO A 21 -1.12 8.26 -11.28
N ILE A 22 -0.26 8.99 -10.57
CA ILE A 22 -0.03 10.43 -10.73
C ILE A 22 0.45 10.72 -12.15
N ASP A 23 -0.23 11.64 -12.85
CA ASP A 23 0.02 11.93 -14.26
C ASP A 23 1.45 12.43 -14.51
N LEU A 24 2.04 13.19 -13.59
CA LEU A 24 3.43 13.65 -13.70
C LEU A 24 4.42 12.47 -13.76
N VAL A 25 4.20 11.44 -12.94
CA VAL A 25 5.05 10.24 -12.89
C VAL A 25 4.80 9.38 -14.13
N TYR A 26 3.52 9.21 -14.51
CA TYR A 26 3.11 8.44 -15.68
C TYR A 26 3.66 9.02 -16.99
N LYS A 27 3.57 10.34 -17.19
CA LYS A 27 4.07 11.02 -18.42
C LYS A 27 5.59 10.89 -18.58
N LYS A 28 6.33 10.79 -17.47
CA LYS A 28 7.78 10.50 -17.47
C LYS A 28 8.11 9.02 -17.70
N GLY A 29 7.08 8.16 -17.84
CA GLY A 29 7.23 6.73 -18.07
C GLY A 29 7.53 5.92 -16.80
N GLY A 30 7.26 6.46 -15.62
CA GLY A 30 7.35 5.76 -14.33
C GLY A 30 5.97 5.35 -13.79
N GLY A 31 5.93 4.72 -12.61
CA GLY A 31 4.68 4.24 -12.01
C GLY A 31 3.95 3.24 -12.91
N CYS A 32 2.62 3.35 -13.01
CA CYS A 32 1.83 2.43 -13.84
C CYS A 32 2.19 2.42 -15.33
N ALA A 33 2.91 3.43 -15.84
CA ALA A 33 3.36 3.44 -17.24
C ALA A 33 4.31 2.27 -17.56
N LEU A 34 5.05 1.76 -16.57
CA LEU A 34 5.96 0.63 -16.74
C LEU A 34 5.21 -0.69 -17.02
N MET A 35 3.96 -0.82 -16.59
CA MET A 35 3.16 -2.02 -16.86
C MET A 35 2.97 -2.28 -18.36
N ASN A 36 2.95 -1.22 -19.17
CA ASN A 36 2.81 -1.32 -20.64
C ASN A 36 4.16 -1.39 -21.36
N ARG A 37 5.29 -1.40 -20.62
CA ARG A 37 6.65 -1.34 -21.18
C ARG A 37 7.48 -2.52 -20.71
N SER A 38 7.00 -3.74 -20.96
CA SER A 38 7.59 -5.00 -20.45
C SER A 38 9.11 -5.06 -20.65
N THR A 39 9.64 -4.78 -21.84
CA THR A 39 11.10 -4.80 -22.10
C THR A 39 11.89 -3.84 -21.19
N LYS A 40 11.41 -2.60 -21.02
CA LYS A 40 12.06 -1.63 -20.14
C LYS A 40 11.96 -2.08 -18.68
N PHE A 41 10.82 -2.63 -18.30
CA PHE A 41 10.59 -3.09 -16.93
C PHE A 41 11.49 -4.29 -16.60
N GLN A 42 11.60 -5.26 -17.51
CA GLN A 42 12.53 -6.38 -17.41
C GLN A 42 13.98 -5.92 -17.20
N GLN A 43 14.44 -4.96 -18.00
CA GLN A 43 15.79 -4.41 -17.87
C GLN A 43 16.03 -3.78 -16.50
N ILE A 44 15.03 -3.06 -15.96
CA ILE A 44 15.10 -2.47 -14.61
C ILE A 44 15.20 -3.59 -13.55
N VAL A 45 14.28 -4.55 -13.57
CA VAL A 45 14.23 -5.64 -12.58
C VAL A 45 15.52 -6.45 -12.59
N ARG A 46 15.96 -6.93 -13.76
CA ARG A 46 17.19 -7.72 -13.88
C ARG A 46 18.43 -6.92 -13.51
N GLY A 47 18.50 -5.65 -13.92
CA GLY A 47 19.63 -4.78 -13.57
C GLY A 47 19.71 -4.47 -12.07
N MET A 48 18.56 -4.37 -11.37
CA MET A 48 18.51 -4.19 -9.92
C MET A 48 18.90 -5.48 -9.18
N ASN A 49 18.38 -6.64 -9.61
CA ASN A 49 18.73 -7.94 -9.03
C ASN A 49 20.23 -8.28 -9.15
N GLN A 50 20.92 -7.77 -10.16
CA GLN A 50 22.38 -7.96 -10.30
C GLN A 50 23.22 -7.21 -9.26
N VAL A 51 22.66 -6.22 -8.57
CA VAL A 51 23.41 -5.33 -7.67
C VAL A 51 22.88 -5.31 -6.23
N LEU A 52 21.72 -5.92 -5.99
CA LEU A 52 21.11 -6.00 -4.67
C LEU A 52 21.38 -7.36 -4.07
N ASP A 53 21.81 -7.35 -2.80
CA ASP A 53 21.97 -8.56 -1.99
C ASP A 53 20.69 -8.90 -1.20
N VAL A 54 19.64 -8.09 -1.37
CA VAL A 54 18.34 -8.22 -0.69
C VAL A 54 17.21 -8.40 -1.68
N PRO A 55 16.07 -8.99 -1.26
CA PRO A 55 14.94 -9.24 -2.15
C PRO A 55 14.42 -7.97 -2.84
N LEU A 56 14.11 -8.10 -4.12
CA LEU A 56 13.43 -7.06 -4.89
C LEU A 56 11.93 -7.38 -4.97
N THR A 57 11.10 -6.45 -4.50
CA THR A 57 9.64 -6.55 -4.56
C THR A 57 9.07 -5.53 -5.54
N VAL A 58 7.82 -5.75 -5.96
CA VAL A 58 7.14 -4.83 -6.88
C VAL A 58 5.72 -4.57 -6.41
N LYS A 59 5.32 -3.30 -6.40
CA LYS A 59 3.91 -2.92 -6.23
C LYS A 59 3.28 -2.50 -7.56
N ILE A 60 2.24 -3.21 -7.99
CA ILE A 60 1.48 -2.94 -9.23
C ILE A 60 0.00 -2.63 -8.98
N ARG A 61 -0.71 -2.27 -10.05
CA ARG A 61 -2.17 -2.14 -10.16
C ARG A 61 -2.73 -3.23 -11.06
N THR A 62 -4.05 -3.33 -11.22
CA THR A 62 -4.65 -4.32 -12.14
C THR A 62 -4.28 -4.06 -13.59
N GLY A 63 -4.10 -2.79 -13.95
CA GLY A 63 -3.73 -2.32 -15.28
C GLY A 63 -3.73 -0.79 -15.33
N VAL A 64 -3.55 -0.23 -16.53
CA VAL A 64 -3.60 1.22 -16.75
C VAL A 64 -5.04 1.68 -16.99
N GLN A 65 -5.78 1.02 -17.88
CA GLN A 65 -7.12 1.40 -18.26
C GLN A 65 -8.18 0.66 -17.44
N GLU A 66 -9.36 1.26 -17.26
CA GLU A 66 -10.50 0.53 -16.71
C GLU A 66 -10.90 -0.63 -17.63
N ARG A 67 -11.30 -1.78 -17.06
CA ARG A 67 -11.70 -3.01 -17.77
C ARG A 67 -10.61 -3.71 -18.60
N VAL A 68 -9.41 -3.14 -18.70
CA VAL A 68 -8.26 -3.76 -19.37
C VAL A 68 -7.24 -4.18 -18.32
N ASN A 69 -7.45 -5.38 -17.80
CA ASN A 69 -6.61 -5.99 -16.80
C ASN A 69 -5.34 -6.58 -17.44
N LEU A 70 -4.18 -6.30 -16.86
CA LEU A 70 -2.85 -6.70 -17.36
C LEU A 70 -2.03 -7.50 -16.33
N ALA A 71 -2.31 -7.33 -15.03
CA ALA A 71 -1.52 -7.94 -13.96
C ALA A 71 -1.36 -9.46 -14.13
N HIS A 72 -2.41 -10.21 -14.44
CA HIS A 72 -2.37 -11.67 -14.64
C HIS A 72 -1.36 -12.12 -15.70
N ARG A 73 -1.08 -11.29 -16.72
CA ARG A 73 -0.07 -11.62 -17.76
C ARG A 73 1.35 -11.24 -17.32
N LEU A 74 1.47 -10.17 -16.55
CA LEU A 74 2.75 -9.63 -16.10
C LEU A 74 3.34 -10.41 -14.91
N LEU A 75 2.50 -11.02 -14.08
CA LEU A 75 2.93 -11.74 -12.87
C LEU A 75 3.90 -12.92 -13.16
N PRO A 76 3.63 -13.81 -14.13
CA PRO A 76 4.60 -14.83 -14.53
C PRO A 76 5.93 -14.25 -15.00
N GLU A 77 5.89 -13.17 -15.78
CA GLU A 77 7.11 -12.49 -16.26
C GLU A 77 7.93 -11.93 -15.08
N LEU A 78 7.29 -11.27 -14.12
CA LEU A 78 7.95 -10.71 -12.94
C LEU A 78 8.65 -11.79 -12.11
N ARG A 79 7.99 -12.94 -11.91
CA ARG A 79 8.60 -14.10 -11.27
C ARG A 79 9.84 -14.54 -12.04
N ASP A 80 9.75 -14.70 -13.35
CA ASP A 80 10.86 -15.16 -14.20
C ASP A 80 12.01 -14.13 -14.31
N TRP A 81 11.74 -12.86 -13.98
CA TRP A 81 12.77 -11.82 -13.88
C TRP A 81 13.44 -11.76 -12.50
N GLY A 82 12.95 -12.56 -11.54
CA GLY A 82 13.50 -12.68 -10.19
C GLY A 82 12.89 -11.70 -9.18
N VAL A 83 11.64 -11.26 -9.38
CA VAL A 83 10.92 -10.53 -8.32
C VAL A 83 10.56 -11.51 -7.20
N ALA A 84 10.83 -11.13 -5.96
CA ALA A 84 10.61 -11.99 -4.79
C ALA A 84 9.16 -11.97 -4.28
N LEU A 85 8.47 -10.84 -4.43
CA LEU A 85 7.08 -10.66 -4.01
C LEU A 85 6.42 -9.55 -4.84
N VAL A 86 5.15 -9.74 -5.18
CA VAL A 86 4.34 -8.69 -5.79
C VAL A 86 3.21 -8.26 -4.85
N THR A 87 3.01 -6.95 -4.71
CA THR A 87 1.78 -6.39 -4.12
C THR A 87 0.88 -5.87 -5.22
N LEU A 88 -0.34 -6.41 -5.35
CA LEU A 88 -1.33 -6.00 -6.34
C LEU A 88 -2.42 -5.13 -5.70
N HIS A 89 -2.51 -3.87 -6.14
CA HIS A 89 -3.71 -3.07 -5.87
C HIS A 89 -4.82 -3.47 -6.85
N GLY A 90 -5.96 -3.93 -6.34
CA GLY A 90 -7.17 -4.27 -7.08
C GLY A 90 -7.87 -3.12 -7.82
N ARG A 91 -7.17 -2.05 -8.21
CA ARG A 91 -7.70 -1.00 -9.08
C ARG A 91 -6.79 -0.77 -10.27
N SER A 92 -7.36 -0.33 -11.38
CA SER A 92 -6.59 0.23 -12.50
C SER A 92 -6.05 1.63 -12.15
N ARG A 93 -5.16 2.17 -12.99
CA ARG A 93 -4.69 3.56 -12.86
C ARG A 93 -5.84 4.56 -12.99
N GLU A 94 -6.68 4.40 -14.00
CA GLU A 94 -7.80 5.29 -14.32
C GLU A 94 -8.87 5.32 -13.22
N GLN A 95 -9.13 4.20 -12.58
CA GLN A 95 -10.07 4.13 -11.46
C GLN A 95 -9.62 4.94 -10.24
N ARG A 96 -8.32 5.32 -10.14
CA ARG A 96 -7.76 6.05 -8.99
C ARG A 96 -8.28 5.53 -7.64
N TYR A 97 -9.25 6.23 -7.06
CA TYR A 97 -9.99 5.88 -5.84
C TYR A 97 -11.52 5.94 -6.01
N THR A 98 -12.05 6.02 -7.23
CA THR A 98 -13.48 6.23 -7.51
C THR A 98 -14.32 4.95 -7.53
N LYS A 99 -13.68 3.78 -7.54
CA LYS A 99 -14.31 2.46 -7.53
C LYS A 99 -13.81 1.63 -6.35
N LEU A 100 -14.48 0.53 -6.03
CA LEU A 100 -13.96 -0.46 -5.07
C LEU A 100 -12.80 -1.24 -5.69
N ALA A 101 -11.91 -1.75 -4.85
CA ALA A 101 -10.89 -2.70 -5.27
C ALA A 101 -11.53 -4.04 -5.67
N ASP A 102 -11.12 -4.55 -6.83
CA ASP A 102 -11.53 -5.82 -7.40
C ASP A 102 -10.72 -6.97 -6.78
N TRP A 103 -11.24 -7.52 -5.68
CA TRP A 103 -10.63 -8.64 -4.97
C TRP A 103 -10.83 -9.98 -5.69
N GLN A 104 -11.87 -10.11 -6.53
CA GLN A 104 -12.08 -11.30 -7.36
C GLN A 104 -10.96 -11.41 -8.40
N TYR A 105 -10.59 -10.30 -9.04
CA TYR A 105 -9.46 -10.31 -9.96
C TYR A 105 -8.10 -10.50 -9.24
N ILE A 106 -7.97 -10.08 -7.98
CA ILE A 106 -6.78 -10.41 -7.17
C ILE A 106 -6.70 -11.93 -6.96
N GLU A 107 -7.80 -12.61 -6.68
CA GLU A 107 -7.87 -14.08 -6.55
C GLU A 107 -7.37 -14.79 -7.83
N GLU A 108 -7.83 -14.35 -9.00
CA GLU A 108 -7.32 -14.85 -10.29
C GLU A 108 -5.81 -14.65 -10.43
N CYS A 109 -5.31 -13.49 -10.00
CA CYS A 109 -3.89 -13.15 -10.05
C CYS A 109 -3.02 -13.98 -9.10
N VAL A 110 -3.55 -14.47 -7.97
CA VAL A 110 -2.80 -15.36 -7.07
C VAL A 110 -2.33 -16.60 -7.82
N GLN A 111 -3.20 -17.19 -8.65
CA GLN A 111 -2.85 -18.37 -9.45
C GLN A 111 -1.76 -18.05 -10.49
N ALA A 112 -1.87 -16.90 -11.16
CA ALA A 112 -0.88 -16.46 -12.15
C ALA A 112 0.49 -16.13 -11.55
N ALA A 113 0.54 -15.68 -10.28
CA ALA A 113 1.78 -15.35 -9.58
C ALA A 113 2.52 -16.59 -9.06
N SER A 114 1.80 -17.66 -8.71
CA SER A 114 2.35 -18.85 -8.06
C SER A 114 3.58 -19.42 -8.80
N PRO A 115 4.65 -19.85 -8.10
CA PRO A 115 4.80 -19.91 -6.64
C PRO A 115 5.28 -18.60 -5.97
N MET A 116 5.44 -17.50 -6.72
CA MET A 116 5.83 -16.21 -6.12
C MET A 116 4.70 -15.68 -5.24
N PRO A 117 4.97 -15.24 -4.00
CA PRO A 117 3.95 -14.71 -3.10
C PRO A 117 3.31 -13.43 -3.67
N LEU A 118 1.99 -13.34 -3.53
CA LEU A 118 1.20 -12.19 -3.95
C LEU A 118 0.48 -11.59 -2.73
N PHE A 119 0.72 -10.30 -2.49
CA PHE A 119 -0.02 -9.53 -1.49
C PHE A 119 -1.16 -8.75 -2.15
N GLY A 120 -2.34 -8.83 -1.55
CA GLY A 120 -3.50 -8.06 -1.97
C GLY A 120 -3.52 -6.66 -1.36
N ASN A 121 -4.04 -5.66 -2.08
CA ASN A 121 -4.16 -4.30 -1.59
C ASN A 121 -5.42 -3.60 -2.10
N GLY A 122 -6.19 -3.01 -1.19
CA GLY A 122 -7.30 -2.14 -1.54
C GLY A 122 -8.47 -2.26 -0.56
N ASP A 123 -8.94 -1.10 -0.07
CA ASP A 123 -10.19 -0.97 0.70
C ASP A 123 -10.33 -1.86 1.94
N ILE A 124 -9.22 -2.22 2.57
CA ILE A 124 -9.22 -2.87 3.89
C ILE A 124 -9.40 -1.81 4.97
N LEU A 125 -10.58 -1.79 5.61
CA LEU A 125 -10.96 -0.82 6.63
C LEU A 125 -11.39 -1.47 7.94
N SER A 126 -11.42 -2.80 8.01
CA SER A 126 -11.85 -3.57 9.17
C SER A 126 -11.18 -4.95 9.19
N PHE A 127 -11.30 -5.66 10.31
CA PHE A 127 -10.83 -7.04 10.39
C PHE A 127 -11.65 -7.98 9.48
N GLU A 128 -12.94 -7.71 9.26
CA GLU A 128 -13.74 -8.48 8.31
C GLU A 128 -13.29 -8.28 6.86
N ASP A 129 -12.92 -7.05 6.49
CA ASP A 129 -12.33 -6.79 5.17
C ASP A 129 -11.02 -7.58 5.01
N ALA A 130 -10.17 -7.57 6.04
CA ALA A 130 -8.92 -8.32 6.04
C ALA A 130 -9.16 -9.83 5.91
N ASN A 131 -10.12 -10.38 6.65
CA ASN A 131 -10.47 -11.80 6.58
C ASN A 131 -11.02 -12.19 5.20
N ARG A 132 -11.94 -11.38 4.64
CA ARG A 132 -12.44 -11.58 3.27
C ARG A 132 -11.33 -11.53 2.23
N ALA A 133 -10.38 -10.60 2.40
CA ALA A 133 -9.22 -10.51 1.51
C ALA A 133 -8.30 -11.73 1.63
N MET A 134 -8.02 -12.23 2.83
CA MET A 134 -7.21 -13.44 3.01
C MET A 134 -7.87 -14.69 2.40
N GLN A 135 -9.20 -14.73 2.30
CA GLN A 135 -9.92 -15.82 1.64
C GLN A 135 -9.64 -15.91 0.13
N THR A 136 -9.12 -14.86 -0.52
CA THR A 136 -8.76 -14.89 -1.95
C THR A 136 -7.45 -15.65 -2.22
N GLY A 137 -6.83 -16.27 -1.20
CA GLY A 137 -5.58 -17.02 -1.33
C GLY A 137 -4.32 -16.16 -1.40
N VAL A 138 -4.41 -14.85 -1.19
CA VAL A 138 -3.20 -14.00 -1.08
C VAL A 138 -2.35 -14.42 0.10
N THR A 139 -1.03 -14.32 -0.05
CA THR A 139 -0.08 -14.66 1.03
C THR A 139 -0.12 -13.63 2.17
N GLY A 140 -0.61 -12.42 1.87
CA GLY A 140 -0.76 -11.34 2.84
C GLY A 140 -1.52 -10.16 2.24
N ILE A 141 -1.77 -9.16 3.07
CA ILE A 141 -2.46 -7.94 2.67
C ILE A 141 -1.62 -6.71 3.02
N MET A 142 -1.65 -5.72 2.14
CA MET A 142 -1.11 -4.38 2.42
C MET A 142 -2.25 -3.43 2.73
N ILE A 143 -2.15 -2.72 3.86
CA ILE A 143 -3.13 -1.75 4.31
C ILE A 143 -2.52 -0.35 4.18
N ALA A 144 -3.27 0.59 3.59
CA ALA A 144 -2.82 1.96 3.40
C ALA A 144 -3.79 2.95 4.09
N ARG A 145 -4.80 3.44 3.37
CA ARG A 145 -5.77 4.43 3.90
C ARG A 145 -6.44 3.97 5.20
N GLY A 146 -6.76 2.68 5.34
CA GLY A 146 -7.33 2.14 6.57
C GLY A 146 -6.48 2.42 7.82
N ALA A 147 -5.15 2.32 7.71
CA ALA A 147 -4.23 2.61 8.81
C ALA A 147 -4.17 4.11 9.14
N LEU A 148 -4.38 5.00 8.17
CA LEU A 148 -4.47 6.45 8.41
C LEU A 148 -5.78 6.84 9.09
N LEU A 149 -6.88 6.14 8.78
CA LEU A 149 -8.18 6.39 9.41
C LEU A 149 -8.28 5.76 10.80
N LYS A 150 -7.70 4.57 10.98
CA LYS A 150 -7.71 3.80 12.20
C LYS A 150 -6.33 3.20 12.43
N PRO A 151 -5.42 3.91 13.13
CA PRO A 151 -4.10 3.38 13.49
C PRO A 151 -4.18 2.04 14.22
N TRP A 152 -5.25 1.83 14.99
CA TRP A 152 -5.55 0.59 15.71
C TRP A 152 -6.16 -0.52 14.82
N LEU A 153 -6.30 -0.33 13.50
CA LEU A 153 -6.84 -1.35 12.59
C LEU A 153 -6.02 -2.65 12.63
N PHE A 154 -4.71 -2.56 12.83
CA PHE A 154 -3.87 -3.76 13.01
C PHE A 154 -4.24 -4.52 14.30
N THR A 155 -4.65 -3.81 15.36
CA THR A 155 -5.17 -4.41 16.59
C THR A 155 -6.52 -5.05 16.35
N GLU A 156 -7.43 -4.42 15.60
CA GLU A 156 -8.71 -5.04 15.20
C GLU A 156 -8.47 -6.36 14.45
N ILE A 157 -7.51 -6.37 13.51
CA ILE A 157 -7.15 -7.58 12.74
C ILE A 157 -6.54 -8.64 13.66
N LYS A 158 -5.64 -8.25 14.56
CA LYS A 158 -5.00 -9.19 15.50
C LYS A 158 -6.00 -9.81 16.47
N GLU A 159 -6.94 -9.01 16.98
CA GLU A 159 -7.90 -9.43 18.00
C GLU A 159 -9.24 -9.91 17.42
N GLN A 160 -9.41 -9.85 16.10
CA GLN A 160 -10.60 -10.32 15.40
C GLN A 160 -11.90 -9.68 15.92
N ARG A 161 -11.85 -8.38 16.19
CA ARG A 161 -13.00 -7.60 16.67
C ARG A 161 -12.89 -6.13 16.30
N HIS A 162 -14.03 -5.45 16.27
CA HIS A 162 -14.03 -3.99 16.22
C HIS A 162 -13.54 -3.38 17.53
N TRP A 163 -12.79 -2.29 17.39
CA TRP A 163 -12.37 -1.45 18.50
C TRP A 163 -13.13 -0.13 18.42
N ASP A 164 -13.84 0.18 19.51
CA ASP A 164 -14.52 1.46 19.70
C ASP A 164 -13.81 2.25 20.80
N ILE A 165 -12.66 2.83 20.45
CA ILE A 165 -11.85 3.58 21.41
C ILE A 165 -12.49 4.94 21.71
N SER A 166 -12.33 5.38 22.94
CA SER A 166 -12.84 6.65 23.44
C SER A 166 -12.24 7.85 22.70
N SER A 167 -12.88 9.01 22.82
CA SER A 167 -12.31 10.27 22.34
C SER A 167 -10.97 10.61 23.00
N SER A 168 -10.79 10.27 24.27
CA SER A 168 -9.54 10.48 25.00
C SER A 168 -8.40 9.63 24.44
N GLU A 169 -8.62 8.33 24.21
CA GLU A 169 -7.62 7.45 23.59
C GLU A 169 -7.24 7.92 22.18
N ARG A 170 -8.21 8.44 21.41
CA ARG A 170 -7.92 9.05 20.09
C ARG A 170 -7.08 10.32 20.21
N LEU A 171 -7.33 11.15 21.22
CA LEU A 171 -6.52 12.35 21.47
C LEU A 171 -5.09 11.98 21.91
N ASP A 172 -4.94 10.90 22.66
CA ASP A 172 -3.62 10.38 23.09
C ASP A 172 -2.79 9.95 21.88
N ILE A 173 -3.39 9.30 20.89
CA ILE A 173 -2.72 8.96 19.63
C ILE A 173 -2.19 10.20 18.90
N LEU A 174 -2.92 11.33 18.91
CA LEU A 174 -2.46 12.59 18.31
C LEU A 174 -1.31 13.22 19.11
N ARG A 175 -1.36 13.09 20.44
CA ARG A 175 -0.31 13.52 21.35
C ARG A 175 0.98 12.74 21.06
N ASP A 176 0.89 11.42 20.95
CA ASP A 176 2.01 10.53 20.63
C ASP A 176 2.64 10.90 19.28
N PHE A 177 1.83 11.09 18.24
CA PHE A 177 2.33 11.54 16.95
C PHE A 177 3.07 12.88 17.04
N THR A 178 2.54 13.82 17.81
CA THR A 178 3.19 15.13 17.99
C THR A 178 4.52 14.98 18.71
N ASN A 179 4.58 14.18 19.77
CA ASN A 179 5.81 13.91 20.51
C ASN A 179 6.87 13.26 19.62
N TYR A 180 6.52 12.20 18.89
CA TYR A 180 7.44 11.55 17.95
C TYR A 180 7.88 12.47 16.81
N GLY A 181 6.98 13.33 16.32
CA GLY A 181 7.32 14.32 15.31
C GLY A 181 8.38 15.31 15.81
N LEU A 182 8.24 15.82 17.04
CA LEU A 182 9.21 16.73 17.64
C LEU A 182 10.53 16.06 18.01
N GLU A 183 10.50 14.79 18.41
CA GLU A 183 11.71 13.99 18.63
C GLU A 183 12.47 13.75 17.30
N HIS A 184 11.74 13.42 16.24
CA HIS A 184 12.34 13.08 14.96
C HIS A 184 12.79 14.29 14.12
N TRP A 185 11.99 15.36 14.08
CA TRP A 185 12.28 16.55 13.28
C TRP A 185 12.84 17.73 14.07
N GLY A 186 12.85 17.65 15.41
CA GLY A 186 13.31 18.71 16.29
C GLY A 186 12.17 19.57 16.85
N SER A 187 12.46 20.23 17.96
CA SER A 187 11.57 21.19 18.63
C SER A 187 11.88 22.64 18.28
N ASP A 188 12.78 22.88 17.33
CA ASP A 188 13.00 24.20 16.74
C ASP A 188 11.83 24.58 15.81
N THR A 189 11.83 25.82 15.32
CA THR A 189 10.74 26.30 14.46
C THR A 189 10.51 25.41 13.24
N GLN A 190 11.58 24.91 12.61
CA GLN A 190 11.44 24.07 11.41
C GLN A 190 10.84 22.69 11.74
N GLY A 191 11.29 22.05 12.80
CA GLY A 191 10.78 20.76 13.26
C GLY A 191 9.33 20.84 13.73
N VAL A 192 8.97 21.91 14.44
CA VAL A 192 7.57 22.19 14.85
C VAL A 192 6.67 22.38 13.63
N GLU A 193 7.05 23.20 12.66
CA GLU A 193 6.23 23.42 11.45
C GLU A 193 6.10 22.14 10.62
N LYS A 194 7.17 21.33 10.54
CA LYS A 194 7.13 20.05 9.84
C LYS A 194 6.20 19.04 10.53
N THR A 195 6.28 18.95 11.86
CA THR A 195 5.37 18.14 12.68
C THR A 195 3.93 18.57 12.47
N ARG A 196 3.66 19.88 12.58
CA ARG A 196 2.32 20.45 12.37
C ARG A 196 1.77 20.11 10.99
N ARG A 197 2.58 20.26 9.93
CA ARG A 197 2.13 19.96 8.56
C ARG A 197 1.65 18.51 8.44
N PHE A 198 2.48 17.55 8.87
CA PHE A 198 2.11 16.13 8.76
C PHE A 198 0.96 15.74 9.69
N LEU A 199 0.87 16.37 10.87
CA LEU A 199 -0.28 16.21 11.75
C LEU A 199 -1.58 16.67 11.07
N LEU A 200 -1.59 17.83 10.43
CA LEU A 200 -2.76 18.36 9.71
C LEU A 200 -3.12 17.49 8.49
N GLU A 201 -2.12 17.03 7.74
CA GLU A 201 -2.33 16.09 6.63
C GLU A 201 -2.98 14.79 7.13
N TRP A 202 -2.49 14.24 8.24
CA TRP A 202 -3.05 13.01 8.81
C TRP A 202 -4.45 13.22 9.41
N LEU A 203 -4.69 14.33 10.11
CA LEU A 203 -6.01 14.69 10.62
C LEU A 203 -7.08 14.73 9.52
N SER A 204 -6.71 15.10 8.28
CA SER A 204 -7.60 15.05 7.12
C SER A 204 -8.07 13.64 6.73
N PHE A 205 -7.40 12.60 7.22
CA PHE A 205 -7.82 11.20 7.14
C PHE A 205 -8.51 10.76 8.42
N LEU A 206 -7.91 11.00 9.58
CA LEU A 206 -8.43 10.53 10.88
C LEU A 206 -9.85 11.05 11.15
N CYS A 207 -10.16 12.28 10.73
CA CYS A 207 -11.49 12.88 10.88
C CYS A 207 -12.61 12.11 10.15
N ARG A 208 -12.25 11.18 9.25
CA ARG A 208 -13.22 10.37 8.52
C ARG A 208 -13.65 9.14 9.29
N TYR A 209 -12.97 8.76 10.36
CA TYR A 209 -13.40 7.65 11.21
C TYR A 209 -14.70 7.99 11.93
N VAL A 210 -15.65 7.05 11.93
CA VAL A 210 -16.91 7.14 12.68
C VAL A 210 -16.87 6.10 13.80
N PRO A 211 -17.07 6.50 15.08
CA PRO A 211 -17.15 5.57 16.20
C PRO A 211 -18.14 4.43 15.96
N VAL A 212 -17.81 3.23 16.42
CA VAL A 212 -18.58 2.02 16.12
C VAL A 212 -20.00 2.13 16.69
N GLY A 213 -20.15 2.66 17.90
CA GLY A 213 -21.46 2.90 18.51
C GLY A 213 -22.35 3.90 17.76
N LEU A 214 -21.82 4.64 16.78
CA LEU A 214 -22.58 5.59 15.94
C LEU A 214 -22.88 5.04 14.54
N LEU A 215 -22.37 3.86 14.19
CA LEU A 215 -22.58 3.26 12.87
C LEU A 215 -23.86 2.42 12.84
N GLU A 216 -24.72 2.67 11.87
CA GLU A 216 -25.89 1.81 11.62
C GLU A 216 -25.49 0.44 11.05
N ARG A 217 -24.38 0.38 10.31
CA ARG A 217 -23.88 -0.83 9.65
C ARG A 217 -22.37 -0.90 9.73
N LEU A 218 -21.87 -2.08 10.03
CA LEU A 218 -20.45 -2.40 10.03
C LEU A 218 -20.07 -3.22 8.78
N PRO A 219 -18.82 -3.12 8.29
CA PRO A 219 -17.81 -2.14 8.68
C PRO A 219 -18.07 -0.76 8.05
N GLN A 220 -17.38 0.28 8.56
CA GLN A 220 -17.43 1.61 7.96
C GLN A 220 -17.00 1.57 6.48
N ARG A 221 -17.77 2.26 5.62
CA ARG A 221 -17.43 2.49 4.21
C ARG A 221 -17.05 3.96 3.98
N ILE A 222 -16.03 4.21 3.16
CA ILE A 222 -15.51 5.57 2.88
C ILE A 222 -15.83 6.01 1.44
N ASN A 223 -16.34 5.10 0.61
CA ASN A 223 -16.73 5.37 -0.78
C ASN A 223 -18.24 5.19 -0.94
#